data_AF-A0A960TC87-F1
#
_entry.id   AF-A0A960TC87-F1
#
_cell.length_a   1.000
_cell.length_b   1.000
_cell.length_c   1.000
_cell.angle_alpha   90.00
_cell.angle_beta   90.00
_cell.angle_gamma   90.00
#
_symmetry.space_group_name_H-M   'P 1'
#
loop_
_entity.id
_entity.type
_entity.pdbx_description
1 polymer ?
#
loop_
_entity_poly.entity_id
_entity_poly.type
_entity_poly.pdbx_seq_one_letter_code
_entity_poly.pdbx_strand_id
1 'polypeptide(L)'
;MKSRSGRKLFALTAVLVANFVLFQCSESRSPGSPEEVHRDPGKYAGTYVLLPAVNPETIILKPDGTAIRQPEKGKREIGFVRRDSRMLRIYLQDSQRPVGLFLLEDFDPNDWRGVWDNTTRILKRQ
;
A
#
# COMPACT_ATOMS: atom_id res chain seq x y z
N MET A 1 7.50 59.63 25.21
CA MET A 1 8.83 59.44 25.84
C MET A 1 8.69 59.54 27.36
N LYS A 2 9.49 58.76 28.13
CA LYS A 2 9.52 58.55 29.62
C LYS A 2 8.33 57.73 30.18
N SER A 3 8.40 56.44 30.56
CA SER A 3 9.33 55.58 31.34
C SER A 3 9.32 55.77 32.87
N ARG A 4 8.77 54.75 33.58
CA ARG A 4 9.30 53.98 34.75
C ARG A 4 8.13 53.44 35.59
N SER A 5 7.94 52.12 35.67
CA SER A 5 8.66 51.13 36.50
C SER A 5 8.26 51.18 37.99
N GLY A 6 7.68 50.07 38.45
CA GLY A 6 7.39 49.79 39.86
C GLY A 6 6.99 48.33 40.06
N ARG A 7 7.97 47.41 40.00
CA ARG A 7 7.83 46.00 40.44
C ARG A 7 8.10 45.91 41.94
N LYS A 8 7.26 45.21 42.72
CA LYS A 8 7.63 44.37 43.91
C LYS A 8 6.50 43.33 44.09
N LEU A 9 6.67 42.03 43.81
CA LEU A 9 7.45 40.98 44.52
C LEU A 9 6.77 40.50 45.82
N PHE A 10 6.04 39.38 45.74
CA PHE A 10 5.80 38.40 46.81
C PHE A 10 5.70 37.03 46.10
N ALA A 11 6.77 36.23 46.09
CA ALA A 11 7.11 35.17 47.05
C ALA A 11 6.09 33.98 46.99
N LEU A 12 6.41 32.89 46.27
CA LEU A 12 7.13 31.68 46.75
C LEU A 12 6.29 30.76 47.66
N THR A 13 5.82 29.61 47.13
CA THR A 13 5.86 28.23 47.72
C THR A 13 4.94 27.32 46.87
N ALA A 14 5.46 26.49 45.96
CA ALA A 14 6.13 25.20 46.17
C ALA A 14 5.16 24.03 46.48
N VAL A 15 4.99 23.19 45.45
CA VAL A 15 5.06 21.72 45.51
C VAL A 15 4.12 21.01 46.50
N LEU A 16 3.05 20.42 45.95
CA LEU A 16 2.46 19.21 46.52
C LEU A 16 2.33 18.15 45.42
N VAL A 17 3.34 17.30 45.41
CA VAL A 17 3.44 16.01 44.73
C VAL A 17 2.49 15.03 45.40
N ALA A 18 1.70 14.29 44.61
CA ALA A 18 1.40 12.86 44.76
C ALA A 18 0.15 12.55 43.93
N ASN A 19 0.31 11.91 42.77
CA ASN A 19 0.09 10.46 42.64
C ASN A 19 -1.34 10.07 43.02
N PHE A 20 -2.21 9.85 42.03
CA PHE A 20 -3.02 8.62 42.00
C PHE A 20 -3.49 8.33 40.56
N VAL A 21 -2.79 7.41 39.91
CA VAL A 21 -3.32 6.29 39.11
C VAL A 21 -4.27 6.69 37.95
N LEU A 22 -3.77 6.81 36.72
CA LEU A 22 -3.69 5.67 35.78
C LEU A 22 -5.01 4.90 35.62
N PHE A 23 -6.01 5.51 34.97
CA PHE A 23 -6.85 4.76 34.04
C PHE A 23 -6.58 5.28 32.64
N GLN A 24 -5.38 4.93 32.16
CA GLN A 24 -5.10 4.89 30.75
C GLN A 24 -5.92 3.76 30.13
N CYS A 25 -7.08 4.08 29.56
CA CYS A 25 -7.57 3.32 28.41
C CYS A 25 -6.82 3.84 27.18
N SER A 26 -5.53 3.51 27.12
CA SER A 26 -4.80 3.46 25.87
C SER A 26 -5.25 2.19 25.15
N GLU A 27 -6.39 2.23 24.48
CA GLU A 27 -6.63 1.30 23.38
C GLU A 27 -5.81 1.79 22.18
N SER A 28 -4.50 1.73 22.36
CA SER A 28 -3.53 1.75 21.29
C SER A 28 -3.78 0.48 20.50
N ARG A 29 -4.76 0.50 19.59
CA ARG A 29 -4.76 -0.40 18.45
C ARG A 29 -3.40 -0.20 17.81
N SER A 30 -2.50 -1.14 18.07
CA SER A 30 -1.22 -1.23 17.43
C SER A 30 -1.48 -1.04 15.94
N PRO A 31 -0.97 0.03 15.29
CA PRO A 31 -0.99 0.06 13.85
C PRO A 31 -0.19 -1.17 13.47
N GLY A 32 -0.85 -2.17 12.89
CA GLY A 32 -0.20 -3.36 12.36
C GLY A 32 1.04 -2.90 11.62
N SER A 33 2.18 -3.55 11.91
CA SER A 33 3.47 -3.18 11.32
C SER A 33 3.25 -2.82 9.86
N PRO A 34 3.79 -1.70 9.35
CA PRO A 34 3.62 -1.33 7.95
C PRO A 34 4.05 -2.55 7.14
N GLU A 35 3.05 -3.20 6.54
CA GLU A 35 3.23 -4.44 5.82
C GLU A 35 4.32 -4.17 4.79
N GLU A 36 5.42 -4.91 4.89
CA GLU A 36 6.65 -4.56 4.20
C GLU A 36 6.36 -4.58 2.70
N VAL A 37 6.31 -3.39 2.08
CA VAL A 37 5.90 -3.24 0.68
C VAL A 37 7.10 -3.56 -0.19
N HIS A 38 7.17 -4.79 -0.69
CA HIS A 38 8.24 -5.21 -1.60
C HIS A 38 7.88 -4.88 -3.05
N ARG A 39 8.78 -4.20 -3.76
CA ARG A 39 8.74 -4.05 -5.22
C ARG A 39 9.33 -5.28 -5.90
N ASP A 40 8.72 -6.43 -5.65
CA ASP A 40 9.13 -7.72 -6.20
C ASP A 40 7.89 -8.64 -6.20
N PRO A 41 7.54 -9.28 -7.34
CA PRO A 41 6.51 -10.31 -7.34
C PRO A 41 6.94 -11.57 -6.58
N GLY A 42 8.23 -11.79 -6.33
CA GLY A 42 8.76 -12.99 -5.70
C GLY A 42 8.43 -14.24 -6.52
N LYS A 43 7.82 -15.26 -5.88
CA LYS A 43 7.36 -16.49 -6.54
C LYS A 43 6.26 -16.27 -7.60
N TYR A 44 5.70 -15.06 -7.65
CA TYR A 44 4.62 -14.66 -8.56
C TYR A 44 5.13 -14.02 -9.87
N ALA A 45 6.44 -14.09 -10.15
CA ALA A 45 6.96 -13.75 -11.47
C ALA A 45 6.45 -14.77 -12.52
N GLY A 46 6.11 -14.28 -13.71
CA GLY A 46 5.56 -15.10 -14.78
C GLY A 46 4.83 -14.30 -15.85
N THR A 47 4.24 -15.04 -16.79
CA THR A 47 3.38 -14.51 -17.85
C THR A 47 1.93 -14.87 -17.55
N TYR A 48 1.05 -13.90 -17.68
CA TYR A 48 -0.35 -14.00 -17.30
C TYR A 48 -1.24 -13.45 -18.40
N VAL A 49 -2.46 -13.96 -18.50
CA VAL A 49 -3.54 -13.43 -19.33
C VAL A 49 -4.62 -12.85 -18.43
N LEU A 50 -5.16 -11.69 -18.79
CA LEU A 50 -6.32 -11.11 -18.13
C LEU A 50 -7.62 -11.61 -18.75
N LEU A 51 -8.46 -12.22 -17.91
CA LEU A 51 -9.74 -12.81 -18.28
C LEU A 51 -10.87 -12.33 -17.36
N PRO A 52 -12.14 -12.35 -17.78
CA PRO A 52 -12.58 -12.46 -19.17
C PRO A 52 -12.27 -11.15 -19.91
N ALA A 53 -11.91 -11.26 -21.19
CA ALA A 53 -11.75 -10.13 -22.08
C ALA A 53 -12.10 -10.55 -23.51
N VAL A 54 -12.69 -9.64 -24.29
CA VAL A 54 -12.97 -9.88 -25.72
C VAL A 54 -11.67 -10.01 -26.50
N ASN A 55 -10.69 -9.15 -26.18
CA ASN A 55 -9.33 -9.21 -26.67
C ASN A 55 -8.43 -9.48 -25.47
N PRO A 56 -7.94 -10.71 -25.27
CA PRO A 56 -7.09 -11.04 -24.14
C PRO A 56 -5.79 -10.23 -24.20
N GLU A 57 -5.39 -9.69 -23.05
CA GLU A 57 -4.13 -8.97 -22.90
C GLU A 57 -3.19 -9.73 -21.97
N THR A 58 -1.89 -9.64 -22.29
CA THR A 58 -0.84 -10.34 -21.55
C THR A 58 -0.18 -9.39 -20.56
N ILE A 59 -0.02 -9.87 -19.33
CA ILE A 59 0.75 -9.20 -18.27
C ILE A 59 1.97 -10.06 -17.96
N ILE A 60 3.15 -9.45 -18.01
CA ILE A 60 4.41 -10.11 -17.66
C ILE A 60 4.94 -9.47 -16.36
N LEU A 61 5.08 -10.29 -15.32
CA LEU A 61 5.69 -9.91 -14.04
C LEU A 61 7.10 -10.47 -14.00
N LYS A 62 8.11 -9.59 -13.99
CA LYS A 62 9.52 -9.98 -13.95
C LYS A 62 10.02 -10.12 -12.51
N PRO A 63 11.05 -10.97 -12.27
CA PRO A 63 11.66 -11.13 -10.95
C PRO A 63 12.25 -9.85 -10.35
N ASP A 64 12.48 -8.81 -11.15
CA ASP A 64 13.03 -7.53 -10.70
C ASP A 64 11.97 -6.52 -10.25
N GLY A 65 10.69 -6.93 -10.17
CA GLY A 65 9.59 -6.01 -9.84
C GLY A 65 8.98 -5.31 -11.04
N THR A 66 9.51 -5.48 -12.25
CA THR A 66 8.94 -4.87 -13.47
C THR A 66 7.63 -5.54 -13.86
N ALA A 67 6.61 -4.75 -14.16
CA ALA A 67 5.37 -5.19 -14.78
C ALA A 67 5.29 -4.67 -16.22
N ILE A 68 4.93 -5.54 -17.15
CA ILE A 68 4.73 -5.18 -18.57
C ILE A 68 3.33 -5.59 -18.97
N ARG A 69 2.55 -4.63 -19.49
CA ARG A 69 1.29 -4.91 -20.17
C ARG A 69 1.52 -4.94 -21.67
N GLN A 70 1.04 -6.01 -22.30
CA GLN A 70 1.08 -6.23 -23.74
C GLN A 70 -0.35 -6.48 -24.23
N PRO A 71 -1.10 -5.41 -24.59
CA PRO A 71 -2.41 -5.58 -25.21
C PRO A 71 -2.26 -6.16 -26.61
N GLU A 72 -3.27 -6.90 -27.09
CA GLU A 72 -3.31 -7.42 -28.47
C GLU A 72 -3.24 -6.29 -29.51
N LYS A 73 -3.91 -5.17 -29.21
CA LYS A 73 -3.89 -3.94 -30.00
C LYS A 73 -3.58 -2.77 -29.08
N GLY A 74 -2.63 -1.93 -29.49
CA GLY A 74 -2.25 -0.72 -28.77
C GLY A 74 -0.77 -0.70 -28.37
N LYS A 75 -0.43 0.21 -27.47
CA LYS A 75 0.94 0.44 -27.03
C LYS A 75 1.28 -0.45 -25.84
N ARG A 76 2.47 -1.05 -25.87
CA ARG A 76 3.06 -1.73 -24.72
C ARG A 76 3.31 -0.74 -23.59
N GLU A 77 2.95 -1.13 -22.37
CA GLU A 77 3.13 -0.30 -21.18
C GLU A 77 4.05 -1.00 -20.19
N ILE A 78 4.86 -0.21 -19.50
CA ILE A 78 5.81 -0.67 -18.49
C ILE A 78 5.46 0.03 -17.18
N GLY A 79 5.61 -0.70 -16.09
CA GLY A 79 5.58 -0.16 -14.75
C GLY A 79 6.15 -1.16 -13.77
N PHE A 80 5.54 -1.28 -12.60
CA PHE A 80 6.06 -2.11 -11.52
C PHE A 80 4.93 -2.83 -10.78
N VAL A 81 5.29 -3.92 -10.13
CA VAL A 81 4.41 -4.66 -9.22
C VAL A 81 4.89 -4.47 -7.79
N ARG A 82 3.93 -4.30 -6.89
CA ARG A 82 4.14 -4.39 -5.44
C ARG A 82 3.36 -5.57 -4.92
N ARG A 83 3.95 -6.25 -3.97
CA ARG A 83 3.34 -7.38 -3.29
C ARG A 83 3.20 -7.06 -1.81
N ASP A 84 2.06 -7.46 -1.25
CA ASP A 84 1.90 -7.60 0.19
C ASP A 84 1.51 -9.06 0.53
N SER A 85 1.12 -9.35 1.77
CA SER A 85 0.82 -10.73 2.18
C SER A 85 -0.37 -11.32 1.44
N ARG A 86 -1.32 -10.50 0.98
CA ARG A 86 -2.59 -10.97 0.43
C ARG A 86 -2.84 -10.58 -1.01
N MET A 87 -2.09 -9.62 -1.55
CA MET A 87 -2.39 -9.04 -2.84
C MET A 87 -1.16 -8.66 -3.68
N LEU A 88 -1.38 -8.70 -5.00
CA LEU A 88 -0.52 -8.06 -6.00
C LEU A 88 -1.15 -6.74 -6.44
N ARG A 89 -0.35 -5.67 -6.40
CA ARG A 89 -0.70 -4.35 -6.89
C ARG A 89 0.16 -4.02 -8.10
N ILE A 90 -0.46 -3.83 -9.26
CA ILE A 90 0.24 -3.54 -10.52
C ILE A 90 0.04 -2.08 -10.90
N TYR A 91 1.13 -1.39 -11.17
CA TYR A 91 1.18 0.02 -11.57
C TYR A 91 1.76 0.11 -12.97
N LEU A 92 1.19 0.96 -13.83
CA LEU A 92 1.63 1.19 -15.21
C LEU A 92 1.83 2.69 -15.47
N GLN A 93 2.70 3.04 -16.42
CA GLN A 93 2.92 4.41 -16.89
C GLN A 93 3.11 5.46 -15.77
N ASP A 94 3.89 5.12 -14.74
CA ASP A 94 4.15 6.00 -13.58
C ASP A 94 2.91 6.44 -12.79
N SER A 95 1.79 5.72 -12.92
CA SER A 95 0.58 5.98 -12.14
C SER A 95 0.85 5.89 -10.64
N GLN A 96 0.32 6.84 -9.87
CA GLN A 96 0.33 6.78 -8.41
C GLN A 96 -0.68 5.78 -7.83
N ARG A 97 -1.64 5.33 -8.64
CA ARG A 97 -2.65 4.34 -8.25
C ARG A 97 -2.42 3.03 -9.01
N PRO A 98 -2.62 1.88 -8.35
CA PRO A 98 -2.53 0.60 -9.04
C PRO A 98 -3.65 0.48 -10.07
N VAL A 99 -3.29 0.05 -11.27
CA VAL A 99 -4.22 -0.33 -12.34
C VAL A 99 -4.82 -1.70 -12.06
N GLY A 100 -4.02 -2.60 -11.47
CA GLY A 100 -4.42 -3.97 -11.12
C GLY A 100 -4.31 -4.25 -9.62
N LEU A 101 -5.31 -4.90 -9.05
CA LEU A 101 -5.35 -5.39 -7.67
C LEU A 101 -5.83 -6.84 -7.66
N PHE A 102 -4.98 -7.80 -7.33
CA PHE A 102 -5.30 -9.23 -7.39
C PHE A 102 -5.03 -9.92 -6.06
N LEU A 103 -5.96 -10.75 -5.60
CA LEU A 103 -5.89 -11.48 -4.33
C LEU A 103 -5.13 -12.80 -4.53
N LEU A 104 -4.14 -13.05 -3.67
CA LEU A 104 -3.22 -14.18 -3.75
C LEU A 104 -3.71 -15.45 -3.06
N GLU A 105 -4.58 -15.32 -2.06
CA GLU A 105 -4.88 -16.42 -1.11
C GLU A 105 -6.25 -17.08 -1.29
N ASP A 106 -7.14 -16.54 -2.14
CA ASP A 106 -8.55 -16.93 -2.05
C ASP A 106 -8.95 -18.14 -2.91
N PHE A 107 -8.15 -18.61 -3.88
CA PHE A 107 -8.64 -19.64 -4.82
C PHE A 107 -7.59 -20.62 -5.37
N ASP A 108 -6.70 -20.18 -6.28
CA ASP A 108 -5.74 -21.05 -6.99
C ASP A 108 -4.40 -20.29 -7.12
N PRO A 109 -3.25 -20.94 -6.86
CA PRO A 109 -1.93 -20.31 -7.01
C PRO A 109 -1.64 -19.80 -8.44
N ASN A 110 -2.40 -20.23 -9.45
CA ASN A 110 -2.23 -19.83 -10.85
C ASN A 110 -3.32 -18.90 -11.37
N ASP A 111 -4.45 -18.74 -10.66
CA ASP A 111 -5.57 -17.89 -11.07
C ASP A 111 -5.96 -16.93 -9.95
N TRP A 112 -5.58 -15.65 -10.08
CA TRP A 112 -5.86 -14.64 -9.06
C TRP A 112 -7.00 -13.73 -9.48
N ARG A 113 -8.05 -13.69 -8.66
CA ARG A 113 -9.21 -12.81 -8.88
C ARG A 113 -8.88 -11.40 -8.39
N GLY A 114 -9.42 -10.42 -9.08
CA GLY A 114 -9.11 -9.03 -8.77
C GLY A 114 -9.85 -8.02 -9.62
N VAL A 115 -9.33 -6.80 -9.57
CA VAL A 115 -9.80 -5.66 -10.35
C VAL A 115 -8.66 -5.19 -11.25
N TRP A 116 -9.00 -4.88 -12.50
CA TRP A 116 -8.11 -4.30 -13.50
C TRP A 116 -8.84 -3.17 -14.22
N ASP A 117 -8.28 -1.96 -14.23
CA ASP A 117 -8.90 -0.77 -14.83
C ASP A 117 -10.38 -0.59 -14.36
N ASN A 118 -10.62 -0.77 -13.05
CA ASN A 118 -11.95 -0.73 -12.42
C ASN A 118 -12.95 -1.81 -12.88
N THR A 119 -12.49 -2.88 -13.52
CA THR A 119 -13.33 -4.02 -13.91
C THR A 119 -12.86 -5.32 -13.26
N THR A 120 -13.79 -6.20 -12.90
CA THR A 120 -13.43 -7.51 -12.34
C THR A 120 -12.73 -8.37 -13.39
N ARG A 121 -11.56 -8.90 -13.03
CA ARG A 121 -10.73 -9.77 -13.86
C ARG A 121 -10.11 -10.90 -13.04
N ILE A 122 -9.56 -11.86 -13.77
CA ILE A 122 -8.74 -12.97 -13.32
C ILE A 122 -7.40 -12.81 -14.02
N LEU A 123 -6.33 -12.73 -13.23
CA LEU A 123 -4.96 -12.81 -13.72
C LEU A 123 -4.55 -14.29 -13.71
N LYS A 124 -4.61 -14.92 -14.89
CA LYS A 124 -4.41 -16.35 -15.08
C LYS A 124 -3.03 -16.64 -15.63
N ARG A 125 -2.25 -17.49 -14.98
CA ARG A 125 -0.90 -17.89 -15.42
C ARG A 125 -0.99 -18.71 -16.72
N GLN A 126 -0.08 -18.44 -17.66
CA GLN A 126 0.13 -19.25 -18.87
C GLN A 126 1.07 -20.41 -18.63
#